data_AF-A0A413II60-F1
#
_entry.id   AF-A0A413II60-F1
#
_cell.length_a   1.000
_cell.length_b   1.000
_cell.length_c   1.000
_cell.angle_alpha   90.00
_cell.angle_beta   90.00
_cell.angle_gamma   90.00
#
_symmetry.space_group_name_H-M   'P 1'
#
loop_
_entity.id
_entity.type
_entity.pdbx_description
1 polymer ?
#
loop_
_entity_poly.entity_id
_entity_poly.type
_entity_poly.pdbx_seq_one_letter_code
_entity_poly.pdbx_strand_id
1 'polypeptide(L)'
;MFGDVARRKRYFYALLMILLMIGAAELLMEREIIFPEMAALTIGMWIVDKRVWRVSRIGVVVLMTLGAIAGVCIVRYSPFPLLANLMFAFAFAAICLTLSRATLVPQISACMLPVLLETESWVYPVAVFIMSVIVVGGQWGMERMGLREKITYTSVSVNWREALVRWAFLLMTVAAVVLLAVYTENLYFILPPLIVTYVEFANSKAGFRNRPVQVLLVLFTAAVVGVFFQVVGHGYLHLPEVVVVFPIFICMFFLFEFLEKFFAPAGAVALIPMIVPEEGLFWLPLQVLVGATLFIGLAMICFQRCLYWPRAQLIVCLVPPFIRDLRKRSL
;
A
#
# COMPACT_ATOMS: atom_id res chain seq x y z
N MET A 1 -19.22 19.52 1.68
CA MET A 1 -18.30 18.50 1.12
C MET A 1 -16.97 18.63 1.86
N PHE A 2 -16.65 17.69 2.77
CA PHE A 2 -15.82 17.91 3.96
C PHE A 2 -16.48 18.79 5.04
N GLY A 3 -17.50 18.26 5.72
CA GLY A 3 -18.16 18.99 6.82
C GLY A 3 -17.18 19.38 7.95
N ASP A 4 -16.15 18.55 8.17
CA ASP A 4 -15.14 18.76 9.20
C ASP A 4 -13.92 19.55 8.67
N VAL A 5 -13.66 20.71 9.29
CA VAL A 5 -12.51 21.58 8.99
C VAL A 5 -11.19 20.89 9.35
N ALA A 6 -11.14 20.09 10.43
CA ALA A 6 -9.94 19.38 10.83
C ALA A 6 -9.57 18.32 9.78
N ARG A 7 -10.55 17.59 9.25
CA ARG A 7 -10.33 16.63 8.18
C ARG A 7 -9.81 17.26 6.89
N ARG A 8 -10.33 18.44 6.49
CA ARG A 8 -9.80 19.20 5.32
C ARG A 8 -8.32 19.54 5.47
N LYS A 9 -7.92 20.02 6.64
CA LYS A 9 -6.52 20.35 6.92
C LYS A 9 -5.63 19.10 6.79
N ARG A 10 -6.11 17.94 7.23
CA ARG A 10 -5.38 16.67 7.10
C ARG A 10 -5.21 16.21 5.65
N TYR A 11 -6.24 16.37 4.81
CA TYR A 11 -6.11 16.14 3.36
C TYR A 11 -5.10 17.09 2.72
N PHE A 12 -5.15 18.37 3.07
CA PHE A 12 -4.22 19.35 2.55
C PHE A 12 -2.77 19.03 2.92
N TYR A 13 -2.50 18.71 4.19
CA TYR A 13 -1.15 18.30 4.61
C TYR A 13 -0.71 17.00 3.93
N ALA A 14 -1.59 16.01 3.81
CA ALA A 14 -1.28 14.77 3.12
C ALA A 14 -0.91 15.01 1.64
N LEU A 15 -1.68 15.85 0.95
CA LEU A 15 -1.38 16.26 -0.42
C LEU A 15 -0.03 16.95 -0.51
N LEU A 16 0.23 17.91 0.38
CA LEU A 16 1.49 18.66 0.42
C LEU A 16 2.70 17.73 0.63
N MET A 17 2.59 16.74 1.52
CA MET A 17 3.65 15.75 1.73
C MET A 17 3.93 14.96 0.46
N ILE A 18 2.89 14.48 -0.22
CA ILE A 18 3.04 13.68 -1.44
C ILE A 18 3.64 14.53 -2.56
N LEU A 19 3.19 15.76 -2.74
CA LEU A 19 3.78 16.69 -3.72
C LEU A 19 5.25 17.00 -3.39
N LEU A 20 5.59 17.14 -2.11
CA LEU A 20 6.97 17.35 -1.67
C LEU A 20 7.85 16.14 -2.01
N MET A 21 7.35 14.92 -1.85
CA MET A 21 8.07 13.70 -2.25
C MET A 21 8.42 13.72 -3.73
N ILE A 22 7.41 13.96 -4.58
CA ILE A 22 7.57 13.95 -6.03
C ILE A 22 8.44 15.12 -6.48
N GLY A 23 8.24 16.30 -5.88
CA GLY A 23 9.04 17.48 -6.20
C GLY A 23 10.49 17.35 -5.80
N ALA A 24 10.78 16.70 -4.66
CA ALA A 24 12.15 16.39 -4.29
C ALA A 24 12.78 15.39 -5.26
N ALA A 25 12.04 14.36 -5.70
CA ALA A 25 12.50 13.40 -6.70
C ALA A 25 12.83 14.08 -8.04
N GLU A 26 11.96 14.97 -8.50
CA GLU A 26 12.11 15.71 -9.75
C GLU A 26 13.27 16.72 -9.67
N LEU A 27 13.41 17.48 -8.58
CA LEU A 27 14.49 18.45 -8.39
C LEU A 27 15.87 17.79 -8.26
N LEU A 28 15.93 16.64 -7.61
CA LEU A 28 17.18 15.89 -7.42
C LEU A 28 17.48 14.96 -8.60
N MET A 29 16.56 14.82 -9.57
CA MET A 29 16.63 13.88 -10.69
C MET A 29 16.80 12.41 -10.24
N GLU A 30 16.25 12.07 -9.07
CA GLU A 30 16.39 10.77 -8.42
C GLU A 30 15.02 10.11 -8.24
N ARG A 31 14.61 9.29 -9.22
CA ARG A 31 13.32 8.58 -9.19
C ARG A 31 13.18 7.60 -8.04
N GLU A 32 14.29 7.13 -7.47
CA GLU A 32 14.32 6.27 -6.28
C GLU A 32 13.73 6.94 -5.02
N ILE A 33 13.61 8.27 -5.02
CA ILE A 33 12.95 9.02 -3.94
C ILE A 33 11.43 8.81 -3.97
N ILE A 34 10.85 8.50 -5.14
CA ILE A 34 9.43 8.23 -5.27
C ILE A 34 9.12 6.88 -4.64
N PHE A 35 8.60 6.92 -3.42
CA PHE A 35 8.23 5.72 -2.69
C PHE A 35 6.70 5.67 -2.48
N PRO A 36 5.96 4.87 -3.27
CA PRO A 36 4.49 4.88 -3.28
C PRO A 36 3.87 4.57 -1.92
N GLU A 37 4.54 3.73 -1.13
CA GLU A 37 4.08 3.42 0.23
C GLU A 37 4.09 4.62 1.16
N MET A 38 4.89 5.66 0.89
CA MET A 38 4.79 6.89 1.67
C MET A 38 3.44 7.57 1.48
N ALA A 39 2.83 7.48 0.29
CA ALA A 39 1.47 7.96 0.10
C ALA A 39 0.47 7.11 0.90
N ALA A 40 0.63 5.78 0.90
CA ALA A 40 -0.18 4.89 1.72
C ALA A 40 -0.03 5.19 3.22
N LEU A 41 1.19 5.36 3.71
CA LEU A 41 1.50 5.74 5.09
C LEU A 41 0.90 7.10 5.43
N THR A 42 1.05 8.10 4.58
CA THR A 42 0.50 9.43 4.80
C THR A 42 -1.03 9.39 4.86
N ILE A 43 -1.69 8.64 3.96
CA ILE A 43 -3.14 8.44 4.03
C ILE A 43 -3.55 7.73 5.34
N GLY A 44 -2.94 6.59 5.65
CA GLY A 44 -3.28 5.79 6.83
C GLY A 44 -2.94 6.45 8.16
N MET A 45 -1.88 7.26 8.19
CA MET A 45 -1.39 7.93 9.40
C MET A 45 -1.91 9.36 9.55
N TRP A 46 -2.28 10.09 8.51
CA TRP A 46 -2.71 11.49 8.65
C TRP A 46 -4.21 11.66 8.42
N ILE A 47 -4.78 10.97 7.43
CA ILE A 47 -6.20 11.14 7.07
C ILE A 47 -7.10 10.20 7.88
N VAL A 48 -6.69 8.95 8.09
CA VAL A 48 -7.53 7.98 8.81
C VAL A 48 -7.50 8.23 10.31
N ASP A 49 -8.66 8.53 10.90
CA ASP A 49 -8.81 8.77 12.35
C ASP A 49 -8.62 7.51 13.21
N LYS A 50 -8.84 6.34 12.61
CA LYS A 50 -8.68 5.06 13.29
C LYS A 50 -7.24 4.58 13.21
N ARG A 51 -6.81 3.85 14.25
CA ARG A 51 -5.52 3.17 14.22
C ARG A 51 -5.51 2.09 13.13
N VAL A 52 -4.91 2.39 11.99
CA VAL A 52 -4.71 1.43 10.90
C VAL A 52 -3.66 0.39 11.31
N TRP A 53 -2.51 0.86 11.82
CA TRP A 53 -1.40 0.00 12.24
C TRP A 53 -1.02 0.24 13.70
N ARG A 54 -0.67 -0.84 14.41
CA ARG A 54 -0.16 -0.81 15.78
C ARG A 54 1.36 -0.83 15.72
N VAL A 55 1.96 0.33 15.94
CA VAL A 55 3.41 0.54 15.92
C VAL A 55 3.72 1.80 16.71
N SER A 56 4.89 1.85 17.36
CA SER A 56 5.37 3.08 18.00
C SER A 56 5.89 4.06 16.95
N ARG A 57 5.94 5.36 17.28
CA ARG A 57 6.45 6.39 16.36
C ARG A 57 7.88 6.09 15.89
N ILE A 58 8.76 5.75 16.83
CA ILE A 58 10.14 5.33 16.53
C ILE A 58 10.14 4.03 15.74
N GLY A 59 9.23 3.10 16.08
CA GLY A 59 9.06 1.84 15.35
C GLY A 59 8.77 2.03 13.87
N VAL A 60 7.99 3.06 13.49
CA VAL A 60 7.75 3.38 12.06
C VAL A 60 9.06 3.70 11.37
N VAL A 61 9.83 4.65 11.90
CA VAL A 61 11.10 5.07 11.28
C VAL A 61 12.07 3.90 11.20
N VAL A 62 12.26 3.18 12.30
CA VAL A 62 13.21 2.05 12.39
C VAL A 62 12.80 0.92 11.44
N LEU A 63 11.54 0.49 11.47
CA LEU A 63 11.08 -0.64 10.65
C LEU A 63 11.13 -0.33 9.16
N MET A 64 10.67 0.86 8.75
CA MET A 64 10.72 1.28 7.34
C MET A 64 12.17 1.36 6.83
N THR A 65 13.06 1.96 7.62
CA THR A 65 14.48 2.10 7.27
C THR A 65 15.18 0.74 7.21
N LEU A 66 14.94 -0.14 8.20
CA LEU A 66 15.50 -1.50 8.20
C LEU A 66 15.01 -2.30 6.99
N GLY A 67 13.71 -2.18 6.63
CA GLY A 67 13.16 -2.82 5.44
C GLY A 67 13.87 -2.34 4.17
N ALA A 68 14.05 -1.03 4.01
CA ALA A 68 14.70 -0.45 2.85
C ALA A 68 16.18 -0.85 2.73
N ILE A 69 16.94 -0.79 3.83
CA ILE A 69 18.34 -1.25 3.87
C ILE A 69 18.42 -2.73 3.49
N ALA A 70 17.57 -3.57 4.07
CA ALA A 70 17.57 -5.00 3.75
C ALA A 70 17.23 -5.26 2.28
N GLY A 71 16.27 -4.54 1.70
CA GLY A 71 15.93 -4.64 0.28
C GLY A 71 17.13 -4.34 -0.61
N VAL A 72 17.81 -3.22 -0.41
CA VAL A 72 19.01 -2.84 -1.18
C VAL A 72 20.16 -3.82 -0.95
N CYS A 73 20.38 -4.27 0.28
CA CYS A 73 21.40 -5.30 0.58
C CYS A 73 21.11 -6.63 -0.14
N ILE A 74 19.84 -7.05 -0.23
CA ILE A 74 19.47 -8.26 -0.96
C ILE A 74 19.82 -8.09 -2.45
N VAL A 75 19.44 -6.98 -3.08
CA VAL A 75 19.76 -6.72 -4.48
C VAL A 75 21.28 -6.73 -4.72
N ARG A 76 22.03 -6.05 -3.85
CA ARG A 76 23.46 -5.80 -4.06
C ARG A 76 24.37 -6.98 -3.76
N TYR A 77 23.95 -7.89 -2.88
CA TYR A 77 24.81 -8.96 -2.37
C TYR A 77 24.27 -10.38 -2.62
N SER A 78 23.00 -10.55 -2.97
CA SER A 78 22.43 -11.88 -3.16
C SER A 78 22.64 -12.40 -4.58
N PRO A 79 23.30 -13.55 -4.79
CA PRO A 79 23.47 -14.15 -6.11
C PRO A 79 22.25 -14.98 -6.57
N PHE A 80 21.17 -14.99 -5.79
CA PHE A 80 20.01 -15.85 -6.03
C PHE A 80 19.02 -15.25 -7.06
N PRO A 81 18.18 -16.08 -7.71
CA PRO A 81 17.17 -15.58 -8.65
C PRO A 81 16.11 -14.70 -7.96
N LEU A 82 15.41 -13.88 -8.76
CA LEU A 82 14.39 -12.91 -8.31
C LEU A 82 13.38 -13.51 -7.32
N LEU A 83 12.86 -14.71 -7.61
CA LEU A 83 11.93 -15.41 -6.72
C LEU A 83 12.51 -15.58 -5.30
N ALA A 84 13.75 -16.06 -5.19
CA ALA A 84 14.39 -16.27 -3.90
C ALA A 84 14.66 -14.93 -3.18
N ASN A 85 15.13 -13.92 -3.91
CA ASN A 85 15.37 -12.58 -3.35
C ASN A 85 14.08 -11.95 -2.80
N LEU A 86 12.97 -12.06 -3.51
CA LEU A 86 11.66 -11.59 -3.04
C LEU A 86 11.18 -12.36 -1.81
N MET A 87 11.44 -13.67 -1.74
CA MET A 87 11.10 -14.48 -0.57
C MET A 87 11.96 -14.10 0.65
N PHE A 88 13.26 -13.81 0.46
CA PHE A 88 14.12 -13.30 1.52
C PHE A 88 13.63 -11.94 2.04
N ALA A 89 13.27 -11.02 1.14
CA ALA A 89 12.75 -9.70 1.50
C ALA A 89 11.43 -9.81 2.30
N PHE A 90 10.51 -10.64 1.83
CA PHE A 90 9.24 -10.88 2.53
C PHE A 90 9.47 -11.53 3.91
N ALA A 91 10.32 -12.56 3.99
CA ALA A 91 10.64 -13.25 5.23
C ALA A 91 11.30 -12.31 6.25
N PHE A 92 12.24 -11.48 5.80
CA PHE A 92 12.89 -10.47 6.64
C PHE A 92 11.87 -9.49 7.21
N ALA A 93 10.99 -8.93 6.37
CA ALA A 93 9.94 -8.02 6.82
C ALA A 93 8.99 -8.70 7.82
N ALA A 94 8.59 -9.95 7.58
CA ALA A 94 7.75 -10.74 8.48
C ALA A 94 8.42 -10.97 9.85
N ILE A 95 9.72 -11.26 9.86
CA ILE A 95 10.52 -11.40 11.09
C ILE A 95 10.55 -10.08 11.85
N CYS A 96 10.88 -8.97 11.19
CA CYS A 96 10.91 -7.65 11.82
C CYS A 96 9.56 -7.26 12.44
N LEU A 97 8.45 -7.48 11.73
CA LEU A 97 7.10 -7.20 12.23
C LEU A 97 6.74 -8.07 13.45
N THR A 98 7.14 -9.34 13.44
CA THR A 98 6.87 -10.27 14.54
C THR A 98 7.71 -9.93 15.77
N LEU A 99 9.01 -9.65 15.60
CA LEU A 99 9.93 -9.26 16.68
C LEU A 99 9.51 -7.94 17.33
N SER A 100 9.14 -6.95 16.51
CA SER A 100 8.69 -5.63 16.99
C SER A 100 7.25 -5.62 17.52
N ARG A 101 6.51 -6.75 17.40
CA ARG A 101 5.07 -6.86 17.71
C ARG A 101 4.25 -5.76 17.03
N ALA A 102 4.69 -5.34 15.85
CA ALA A 102 4.09 -4.28 15.08
C ALA A 102 3.22 -4.84 13.95
N THR A 103 2.24 -4.06 13.49
CA THR A 103 1.41 -4.41 12.34
C THR A 103 1.63 -3.46 11.16
N LEU A 104 2.82 -2.87 11.03
CA LEU A 104 3.14 -1.92 9.95
C LEU A 104 3.38 -2.67 8.62
N VAL A 105 2.31 -3.15 8.01
CA VAL A 105 2.37 -3.94 6.77
C VAL A 105 3.11 -3.23 5.62
N PRO A 106 3.04 -1.90 5.45
CA PRO A 106 3.83 -1.19 4.42
C PRO A 106 5.36 -1.44 4.47
N GLN A 107 5.90 -1.90 5.61
CA GLN A 107 7.30 -2.32 5.71
C GLN A 107 7.65 -3.45 4.73
N ILE A 108 6.71 -4.37 4.44
CA ILE A 108 6.92 -5.45 3.48
C ILE A 108 7.26 -4.86 2.12
N SER A 109 6.51 -3.85 1.70
CA SER A 109 6.74 -3.18 0.43
C SER A 109 8.04 -2.37 0.43
N ALA A 110 8.39 -1.71 1.54
CA ALA A 110 9.69 -1.04 1.69
C ALA A 110 10.89 -1.96 1.43
N CYS A 111 10.75 -3.25 1.79
CA CYS A 111 11.79 -4.26 1.60
C CYS A 111 11.74 -4.91 0.21
N MET A 112 10.55 -5.16 -0.32
CA MET A 112 10.38 -5.85 -1.61
C MET A 112 10.56 -4.94 -2.82
N LEU A 113 10.26 -3.64 -2.71
CA LEU A 113 10.29 -2.71 -3.84
C LEU A 113 11.69 -2.59 -4.47
N PRO A 114 12.79 -2.42 -3.71
CA PRO A 114 14.14 -2.42 -4.28
C PRO A 114 14.46 -3.71 -5.01
N VAL A 115 14.00 -4.85 -4.49
CA VAL A 115 14.23 -6.17 -5.09
C VAL A 115 13.46 -6.33 -6.40
N LEU A 116 12.25 -5.78 -6.50
CA LEU A 116 11.45 -5.84 -7.72
C LEU A 116 11.97 -4.89 -8.81
N LEU A 117 12.47 -3.72 -8.42
CA LEU A 117 12.97 -2.69 -9.33
C LEU A 117 14.50 -2.76 -9.56
N GLU A 118 15.16 -3.77 -8.98
CA GLU A 118 16.63 -3.95 -9.04
C GLU A 118 17.40 -2.69 -8.59
N THR A 119 16.88 -2.01 -7.56
CA THR A 119 17.45 -0.77 -7.02
C THR A 119 18.68 -1.04 -6.17
N GLU A 120 19.84 -0.62 -6.66
CA GLU A 120 21.12 -0.81 -5.96
C GLU A 120 21.58 0.40 -5.14
N SER A 121 20.98 1.58 -5.33
CA SER A 121 21.49 2.82 -4.75
C SER A 121 21.06 3.01 -3.29
N TRP A 122 21.95 3.66 -2.53
CA TRP A 122 21.72 4.03 -1.13
C TRP A 122 20.83 5.28 -0.98
N VAL A 123 20.46 5.93 -2.09
CA VAL A 123 19.48 7.04 -2.08
C VAL A 123 18.13 6.53 -1.59
N TYR A 124 17.70 5.33 -2.01
CA TYR A 124 16.42 4.77 -1.58
C TYR A 124 16.29 4.63 -0.04
N PRO A 125 17.19 3.96 0.71
CA PRO A 125 17.08 3.88 2.17
C PRO A 125 17.16 5.25 2.87
N VAL A 126 17.97 6.18 2.35
CA VAL A 126 18.07 7.54 2.89
C VAL A 126 16.76 8.29 2.69
N ALA A 127 16.15 8.20 1.51
CA ALA A 127 14.85 8.79 1.22
C ALA A 127 13.76 8.19 2.13
N VAL A 128 13.70 6.86 2.28
CA VAL A 128 12.75 6.19 3.17
C VAL A 128 12.91 6.65 4.62
N PHE A 129 14.15 6.81 5.10
CA PHE A 129 14.43 7.32 6.45
C PHE A 129 13.91 8.76 6.63
N ILE A 130 14.31 9.68 5.75
CA ILE A 130 13.90 11.10 5.81
C ILE A 130 12.38 11.21 5.76
N MET A 131 11.74 10.52 4.82
CA MET A 131 10.30 10.58 4.63
C MET A 131 9.53 9.97 5.80
N SER A 132 10.04 8.88 6.40
CA SER A 132 9.46 8.30 7.61
C SER A 132 9.54 9.27 8.80
N VAL A 133 10.66 10.00 8.95
CA VAL A 133 10.81 11.04 9.98
C VAL A 133 9.81 12.17 9.75
N ILE A 134 9.62 12.63 8.51
CA ILE A 134 8.64 13.67 8.16
C ILE A 134 7.22 13.20 8.47
N VAL A 135 6.84 11.97 8.10
CA VAL A 135 5.49 11.43 8.35
C VAL A 135 5.20 11.33 9.85
N VAL A 136 6.15 10.82 10.64
CA VAL A 136 6.01 10.69 12.09
C VAL A 136 6.00 12.06 12.78
N GLY A 137 6.86 12.98 12.35
CA GLY A 137 6.92 14.35 12.85
C GLY A 137 5.63 15.13 12.55
N GLY A 138 5.12 15.02 11.31
CA GLY A 138 3.86 15.63 10.90
C GLY A 138 2.66 15.07 11.67
N GLN A 139 2.61 13.75 11.90
CA GLN A 139 1.59 13.13 12.76
C GLN A 139 1.62 13.74 14.17
N TRP A 140 2.80 13.84 14.76
CA TRP A 140 2.95 14.41 16.10
C TRP A 140 2.58 15.90 16.16
N GLY A 141 2.90 16.67 15.12
CA GLY A 141 2.47 18.06 14.97
C GLY A 141 0.95 18.19 14.94
N MET A 142 0.27 17.37 14.13
CA MET A 142 -1.20 17.36 14.06
C MET A 142 -1.87 16.97 15.38
N GLU A 143 -1.30 16.02 16.11
CA GLU A 143 -1.79 15.65 17.45
C GLU A 143 -1.61 16.78 18.47
N ARG A 144 -0.56 17.61 18.35
CA ARG A 144 -0.38 18.80 19.18
C ARG A 144 -1.33 19.93 18.83
N MET A 145 -1.65 20.10 17.55
CA MET A 145 -2.59 21.10 17.06
C MET A 145 -4.07 20.72 17.31
N GLY A 146 -4.34 19.58 17.96
CA GLY A 146 -5.70 19.08 18.16
C GLY A 146 -6.41 18.66 16.87
N LEU A 147 -5.68 18.50 15.75
CA LEU A 147 -6.22 18.04 14.48
C LEU A 147 -6.47 16.53 14.47
N ARG A 148 -5.89 15.80 15.43
CA ARG A 148 -6.03 14.35 15.58
C ARG A 148 -5.92 13.93 17.05
N GLU A 149 -6.69 12.91 17.43
CA GLU A 149 -6.58 12.29 18.75
C GLU A 149 -5.29 11.48 18.90
N LYS A 150 -4.69 11.53 20.10
CA LYS A 150 -3.50 10.74 20.42
C LYS A 150 -3.86 9.27 20.47
N ILE A 151 -3.20 8.47 19.64
CA ILE A 151 -3.41 7.03 19.65
C ILE A 151 -2.46 6.38 20.67
N THR A 152 -2.97 5.89 21.81
CA THR A 152 -2.19 5.23 22.88
C THR A 152 -1.69 3.84 22.46
N TYR A 153 -0.38 3.64 22.31
CA TYR A 153 0.18 2.37 21.80
C TYR A 153 -0.25 1.18 22.66
N THR A 154 -0.81 0.16 22.02
CA THR A 154 -1.09 -1.13 22.65
C THR A 154 -0.39 -2.21 21.86
N SER A 155 0.58 -2.88 22.49
CA SER A 155 1.31 -3.98 21.87
C SER A 155 0.36 -5.11 21.48
N VAL A 156 0.63 -5.75 20.35
CA VAL A 156 -0.08 -6.99 19.98
C VAL A 156 0.48 -8.13 20.82
N SER A 157 -0.40 -8.89 21.48
CA SER A 157 -0.02 -10.18 22.06
C SER A 157 0.30 -11.14 20.91
N VAL A 158 1.54 -11.59 20.81
CA VAL A 158 1.99 -12.50 19.75
C VAL A 158 2.11 -13.91 20.30
N ASN A 159 1.26 -14.82 19.79
CA ASN A 159 1.47 -16.26 19.93
C ASN A 159 2.48 -16.68 18.86
N TRP A 160 3.73 -16.92 19.25
CA TRP A 160 4.83 -17.18 18.31
C TRP A 160 4.59 -18.36 17.37
N ARG A 161 4.01 -19.45 17.86
CA ARG A 161 3.68 -20.63 17.03
C ARG A 161 2.64 -20.28 15.95
N GLU A 162 1.56 -19.62 16.34
CA GLU A 162 0.51 -19.21 15.40
C GLU A 162 1.03 -18.17 14.40
N ALA A 163 1.86 -17.23 14.86
CA ALA A 163 2.48 -16.22 14.00
C ALA A 163 3.41 -16.87 12.97
N LEU A 164 4.25 -17.82 13.38
CA LEU A 164 5.15 -18.55 12.47
C LEU A 164 4.38 -19.36 11.42
N VAL A 165 3.38 -20.15 11.84
CA VAL A 165 2.54 -20.93 10.91
C VAL A 165 1.86 -20.01 9.91
N ARG A 166 1.34 -18.88 10.39
CA ARG A 166 0.68 -17.90 9.54
C ARG A 166 1.62 -17.24 8.54
N TRP A 167 2.78 -16.77 8.99
CA TRP A 167 3.77 -16.15 8.10
C TRP A 167 4.34 -17.14 7.10
N ALA A 168 4.57 -18.40 7.50
CA ALA A 168 4.95 -19.46 6.58
C ALA A 168 3.89 -19.70 5.51
N PHE A 169 2.61 -19.69 5.88
CA PHE A 169 1.51 -19.81 4.94
C PHE A 169 1.40 -18.60 3.98
N LEU A 170 1.56 -17.38 4.50
CA LEU A 170 1.63 -16.16 3.68
C LEU A 170 2.83 -16.20 2.72
N LEU A 171 3.99 -16.64 3.18
CA LEU A 171 5.19 -16.77 2.36
C LEU A 171 4.97 -17.77 1.23
N MET A 172 4.40 -18.95 1.53
CA MET A 172 4.12 -19.99 0.52
C MET A 172 3.17 -19.48 -0.57
N THR A 173 2.09 -18.80 -0.17
CA THR A 173 1.09 -18.28 -1.11
C THR A 173 1.63 -17.12 -1.94
N VAL A 174 2.41 -16.21 -1.35
CA VAL A 174 3.13 -15.17 -2.09
C VAL A 174 4.13 -15.81 -3.07
N ALA A 175 4.90 -16.82 -2.64
CA ALA A 175 5.84 -17.54 -3.52
C ALA A 175 5.15 -18.15 -4.74
N ALA A 176 3.96 -18.74 -4.57
CA ALA A 176 3.19 -19.31 -5.67
C ALA A 176 2.77 -18.25 -6.69
N VAL A 177 2.31 -17.07 -6.24
CA VAL A 177 1.94 -15.97 -7.14
C VAL A 177 3.18 -15.35 -7.80
N VAL A 178 4.29 -15.21 -7.08
CA VAL A 178 5.56 -14.74 -7.65
C VAL A 178 6.08 -15.70 -8.70
N LEU A 179 6.04 -17.01 -8.46
CA LEU A 179 6.42 -18.01 -9.45
C LEU A 179 5.57 -17.91 -10.71
N LEU A 180 4.26 -17.73 -10.57
CA LEU A 180 3.35 -17.51 -11.71
C LEU A 180 3.70 -16.22 -12.47
N ALA A 181 3.95 -15.12 -11.76
CA ALA A 181 4.29 -13.83 -12.36
C ALA A 181 5.62 -13.88 -13.12
N VAL A 182 6.63 -14.55 -12.56
CA VAL A 182 7.93 -14.78 -13.22
C VAL A 182 7.77 -15.68 -14.44
N TYR A 183 7.01 -16.78 -14.34
CA TYR A 183 6.76 -17.70 -15.45
C TYR A 183 6.00 -17.04 -16.62
N THR A 184 5.11 -16.11 -16.31
CA THR A 184 4.32 -15.37 -17.31
C THR A 184 4.97 -14.07 -17.76
N GLU A 185 6.18 -13.75 -17.28
CA GLU A 185 6.91 -12.49 -17.56
C GLU A 185 6.11 -11.21 -17.20
N ASN A 186 5.13 -11.31 -16.30
CA ASN A 186 4.25 -10.21 -15.90
C ASN A 186 4.53 -9.79 -14.45
N LEU A 187 5.62 -9.06 -14.24
CA LEU A 187 6.09 -8.66 -12.91
C LEU A 187 5.13 -7.69 -12.18
N TYR A 188 4.27 -6.93 -12.88
CA TYR A 188 3.34 -6.03 -12.18
C TYR A 188 2.14 -6.76 -11.54
N PHE A 189 2.00 -8.08 -11.71
CA PHE A 189 1.07 -8.88 -10.91
C PHE A 189 1.46 -8.93 -9.43
N ILE A 190 2.74 -8.75 -9.12
CA ILE A 190 3.31 -8.86 -7.78
C ILE A 190 3.80 -7.52 -7.23
N LEU A 191 3.18 -6.43 -7.69
CA LEU A 191 3.45 -5.10 -7.17
C LEU A 191 3.37 -5.11 -5.64
N PRO A 192 4.37 -4.55 -4.93
CA PRO A 192 4.43 -4.62 -3.47
C PRO A 192 3.16 -4.08 -2.75
N PRO A 193 2.47 -3.02 -3.22
CA PRO A 193 1.18 -2.61 -2.65
C PRO A 193 0.08 -3.68 -2.68
N LEU A 194 0.12 -4.62 -3.64
CA LEU A 194 -0.83 -5.73 -3.75
C LEU A 194 -0.51 -6.82 -2.71
N ILE A 195 0.78 -7.06 -2.44
CA ILE A 195 1.21 -7.96 -1.38
C ILE A 195 0.89 -7.35 -0.01
N VAL A 196 1.06 -6.04 0.16
CA VAL A 196 0.60 -5.33 1.36
C VAL A 196 -0.90 -5.50 1.54
N THR A 197 -1.69 -5.30 0.46
CA THR A 197 -3.14 -5.55 0.46
C THR A 197 -3.46 -6.98 0.90
N TYR A 198 -2.76 -7.98 0.35
CA TYR A 198 -2.93 -9.38 0.70
C TYR A 198 -2.74 -9.63 2.20
N VAL A 199 -1.62 -9.16 2.75
CA VAL A 199 -1.26 -9.35 4.15
C VAL A 199 -2.23 -8.58 5.07
N GLU A 200 -2.66 -7.37 4.68
CA GLU A 200 -3.69 -6.62 5.40
C GLU A 200 -5.04 -7.35 5.43
N PHE A 201 -5.45 -7.95 4.31
CA PHE A 201 -6.65 -8.77 4.22
C PHE A 201 -6.58 -10.02 5.08
N ALA A 202 -5.44 -10.71 5.03
CA ALA A 202 -5.17 -11.87 5.86
C ALA A 202 -5.21 -11.49 7.35
N ASN A 203 -4.73 -10.30 7.72
CA ASN A 203 -4.64 -9.80 9.11
C ASN A 203 -5.91 -9.13 9.67
N SER A 204 -6.76 -8.55 8.82
CA SER A 204 -7.92 -7.78 9.25
C SER A 204 -8.98 -8.64 9.96
N LYS A 205 -9.43 -8.25 11.16
CA LYS A 205 -10.45 -9.03 11.90
C LYS A 205 -11.92 -8.80 11.49
N ALA A 206 -12.27 -7.75 10.71
CA ALA A 206 -13.66 -7.55 10.26
C ALA A 206 -13.87 -6.54 9.10
N GLY A 207 -13.12 -5.43 9.03
CA GLY A 207 -13.48 -4.28 8.19
C GLY A 207 -13.24 -4.43 6.68
N PHE A 208 -12.14 -5.06 6.29
CA PHE A 208 -11.79 -5.28 4.87
C PHE A 208 -12.28 -6.63 4.35
N ARG A 209 -12.36 -7.62 5.24
CA ARG A 209 -12.78 -8.99 4.92
C ARG A 209 -14.17 -9.08 4.29
N ASN A 210 -15.07 -8.19 4.71
CA ASN A 210 -16.49 -8.25 4.31
C ASN A 210 -16.81 -7.48 3.01
N ARG A 211 -15.79 -7.03 2.27
CA ARG A 211 -15.96 -6.20 1.05
C ARG A 211 -14.79 -6.33 0.05
N PRO A 212 -14.39 -7.55 -0.33
CA PRO A 212 -13.28 -7.81 -1.25
C PRO A 212 -13.46 -7.12 -2.59
N VAL A 213 -14.67 -7.14 -3.17
CA VAL A 213 -14.94 -6.53 -4.47
C VAL A 213 -14.82 -5.00 -4.42
N GLN A 214 -15.25 -4.37 -3.32
CA GLN A 214 -15.06 -2.92 -3.16
C GLN A 214 -13.57 -2.57 -3.15
N VAL A 215 -12.73 -3.35 -2.46
CA VAL A 215 -11.28 -3.09 -2.46
C VAL A 215 -10.67 -3.33 -3.84
N LEU A 216 -11.05 -4.41 -4.52
CA LEU A 216 -10.60 -4.68 -5.88
C LEU A 216 -10.90 -3.51 -6.82
N LEU A 217 -12.14 -2.99 -6.78
CA LEU A 217 -12.54 -1.83 -7.59
C LEU A 217 -11.76 -0.56 -7.23
N VAL A 218 -11.48 -0.32 -5.95
CA VAL A 218 -10.68 0.83 -5.52
C VAL A 218 -9.23 0.73 -6.02
N LEU A 219 -8.62 -0.45 -5.96
CA LEU A 219 -7.27 -0.67 -6.48
C LEU A 219 -7.22 -0.49 -8.00
N PHE A 220 -8.20 -1.05 -8.71
CA PHE A 220 -8.29 -0.91 -10.17
C PHE A 220 -8.50 0.56 -10.58
N THR A 221 -9.44 1.25 -9.96
CA THR A 221 -9.69 2.67 -10.24
C THR A 221 -8.49 3.55 -9.89
N ALA A 222 -7.77 3.26 -8.80
CA ALA A 222 -6.52 3.95 -8.47
C ALA A 222 -5.46 3.78 -9.57
N ALA A 223 -5.28 2.56 -10.09
CA ALA A 223 -4.35 2.31 -11.19
C ALA A 223 -4.78 3.02 -12.49
N VAL A 224 -6.08 2.97 -12.83
CA VAL A 224 -6.61 3.68 -14.01
C VAL A 224 -6.40 5.19 -13.91
N VAL A 225 -6.71 5.79 -12.76
CA VAL A 225 -6.53 7.23 -12.52
C VAL A 225 -5.05 7.60 -12.65
N GLY A 226 -4.15 6.84 -12.00
CA GLY A 226 -2.72 7.09 -12.07
C GLY A 226 -2.18 7.00 -13.51
N VAL A 227 -2.55 5.96 -14.25
CA VAL A 227 -2.11 5.77 -15.65
C VAL A 227 -2.69 6.85 -16.55
N PHE A 228 -3.97 7.19 -16.41
CA PHE A 228 -4.61 8.21 -17.23
C PHE A 228 -3.90 9.56 -17.09
N PHE A 229 -3.69 10.03 -15.86
CA PHE A 229 -3.01 11.30 -15.64
C PHE A 229 -1.53 11.25 -16.02
N GLN A 230 -0.85 10.11 -15.83
CA GLN A 230 0.55 10.00 -16.25
C GLN A 230 0.71 10.04 -17.78
N VAL A 231 -0.11 9.28 -18.50
CA VAL A 231 -0.09 9.26 -19.98
C VAL A 231 -0.50 10.61 -20.54
N VAL A 232 -1.61 11.19 -20.07
CA VAL A 232 -2.12 12.47 -20.60
C VAL A 232 -1.25 13.65 -20.17
N GLY A 233 -0.89 13.71 -18.89
CA GLY A 233 -0.16 14.84 -18.30
C GLY A 233 1.33 14.83 -18.64
N HIS A 234 2.02 13.73 -18.36
CA HIS A 234 3.46 13.66 -18.60
C HIS A 234 3.76 13.25 -20.05
N GLY A 235 3.08 12.23 -20.57
CA GLY A 235 3.32 11.71 -21.92
C GLY A 235 2.95 12.69 -23.03
N TYR A 236 1.71 13.21 -23.04
CA TYR A 236 1.23 14.10 -24.11
C TYR A 236 1.48 15.60 -23.84
N LEU A 237 1.33 16.05 -22.59
CA LEU A 237 1.43 17.48 -22.26
C LEU A 237 2.83 17.88 -21.74
N HIS A 238 3.75 16.93 -21.56
CA HIS A 238 5.12 17.14 -21.05
C HIS A 238 5.16 17.95 -19.75
N LEU A 239 4.15 17.75 -18.88
CA LEU A 239 4.07 18.44 -17.59
C LEU A 239 5.04 17.83 -16.57
N PRO A 240 5.56 18.63 -15.63
CA PRO A 240 6.28 18.16 -14.45
C PRO A 240 5.49 17.09 -13.68
N GLU A 241 6.17 16.05 -13.17
CA GLU A 241 5.52 14.95 -12.44
C GLU A 241 4.74 15.47 -11.22
N VAL A 242 5.25 16.52 -10.55
CA VAL A 242 4.55 17.19 -9.44
C VAL A 242 3.17 17.72 -9.86
N VAL A 243 3.07 18.30 -11.05
CA VAL A 243 1.81 18.87 -11.57
C VAL A 243 0.82 17.76 -11.91
N VAL A 244 1.32 16.61 -12.38
CA VAL A 244 0.50 15.44 -12.73
C VAL A 244 -0.04 14.73 -11.48
N VAL A 245 0.75 14.67 -10.40
CA VAL A 245 0.35 13.98 -9.16
C VAL A 245 -0.76 14.73 -8.41
N PHE A 246 -0.84 16.06 -8.55
CA PHE A 246 -1.88 16.87 -7.94
C PHE A 246 -3.31 16.39 -8.28
N PRO A 247 -3.74 16.32 -9.57
CA PRO A 247 -5.08 15.85 -9.91
C PRO A 247 -5.32 14.38 -9.56
N ILE A 248 -4.29 13.51 -9.59
CA ILE A 248 -4.41 12.10 -9.17
C ILE A 248 -4.91 12.01 -7.73
N PHE A 249 -4.28 12.73 -6.80
CA PHE A 249 -4.67 12.66 -5.39
C PHE A 249 -5.96 13.40 -5.07
N ILE A 250 -6.31 14.45 -5.82
CA ILE A 250 -7.65 15.06 -5.72
C ILE A 250 -8.73 14.03 -6.09
N CYS A 251 -8.56 13.30 -7.20
CA CYS A 251 -9.48 12.23 -7.60
C CYS A 251 -9.52 11.09 -6.57
N MET A 252 -8.36 10.68 -6.03
CA MET A 252 -8.30 9.62 -5.01
C MET A 252 -8.97 10.03 -3.70
N PHE A 253 -8.79 11.25 -3.24
CA PHE A 253 -9.46 11.73 -2.02
C PHE A 253 -10.96 11.85 -2.21
N PHE A 254 -11.42 12.28 -3.38
CA PHE A 254 -12.84 12.26 -3.73
C PHE A 254 -13.40 10.83 -3.70
N LEU A 255 -12.68 9.86 -4.29
CA LEU A 255 -13.05 8.45 -4.28
C LEU A 255 -13.15 7.90 -2.85
N PHE A 256 -12.20 8.22 -1.96
CA PHE A 256 -12.24 7.74 -0.57
C PHE A 256 -13.39 8.35 0.24
N GLU A 257 -13.70 9.63 0.04
CA GLU A 257 -14.85 10.27 0.69
C GLU A 257 -16.17 9.70 0.16
N PHE A 258 -16.29 9.50 -1.16
CA PHE A 258 -17.48 8.91 -1.77
C PHE A 258 -17.76 7.49 -1.24
N LEU A 259 -16.71 6.72 -0.96
CA LEU A 259 -16.81 5.37 -0.43
C LEU A 259 -16.84 5.29 1.10
N GLU A 260 -16.68 6.43 1.79
CA GLU A 260 -16.57 6.62 3.25
C GLU A 260 -15.52 5.73 3.96
N LYS A 261 -14.67 5.05 3.19
CA LYS A 261 -13.75 4.05 3.73
C LYS A 261 -12.41 4.16 3.02
N PHE A 262 -11.39 4.44 3.81
CA PHE A 262 -10.02 4.56 3.35
C PHE A 262 -9.37 3.20 3.15
N PHE A 263 -8.59 3.09 2.09
CA PHE A 263 -7.72 1.96 1.85
C PHE A 263 -6.34 2.49 1.43
N ALA A 264 -5.42 2.53 2.39
CA ALA A 264 -4.10 3.13 2.22
C ALA A 264 -3.32 2.58 1.01
N PRO A 265 -3.30 1.25 0.74
CA PRO A 265 -2.56 0.71 -0.41
C PRO A 265 -3.03 1.24 -1.76
N ALA A 266 -4.27 1.72 -1.89
CA ALA A 266 -4.75 2.33 -3.13
C ALA A 266 -4.02 3.64 -3.46
N GLY A 267 -3.59 4.39 -2.45
CA GLY A 267 -2.76 5.58 -2.68
C GLY A 267 -1.38 5.23 -3.23
N ALA A 268 -0.79 4.11 -2.80
CA ALA A 268 0.46 3.61 -3.37
C ALA A 268 0.25 3.14 -4.82
N VAL A 269 -0.80 2.37 -5.09
CA VAL A 269 -1.13 1.92 -6.46
C VAL A 269 -1.33 3.08 -7.42
N ALA A 270 -1.95 4.19 -6.99
CA ALA A 270 -2.13 5.38 -7.80
C ALA A 270 -0.80 6.06 -8.21
N LEU A 271 0.29 5.84 -7.47
CA LEU A 271 1.62 6.39 -7.75
C LEU A 271 2.55 5.46 -8.52
N ILE A 272 2.23 4.16 -8.62
CA ILE A 272 3.04 3.20 -9.40
C ILE A 272 3.33 3.66 -10.84
N PRO A 273 2.38 4.28 -11.57
CA PRO A 273 2.63 4.81 -12.92
C PRO A 273 3.80 5.79 -13.04
N MET A 274 4.21 6.44 -11.94
CA MET A 274 5.35 7.36 -11.94
C MET A 274 6.72 6.65 -11.96
N ILE A 275 6.75 5.38 -11.56
CA ILE A 275 8.00 4.61 -11.40
C ILE A 275 8.16 3.59 -12.53
N VAL A 276 7.04 3.12 -13.08
CA VAL A 276 6.99 2.10 -14.13
C VAL A 276 7.35 2.71 -15.50
N PRO A 277 8.14 2.01 -16.33
CA PRO A 277 8.46 2.47 -17.69
C PRO A 277 7.21 2.57 -18.60
N GLU A 278 7.28 3.46 -19.59
CA GLU A 278 6.15 3.80 -20.47
C GLU A 278 5.56 2.60 -21.22
N GLU A 279 6.40 1.64 -21.62
CA GLU A 279 5.99 0.44 -22.36
C GLU A 279 4.96 -0.42 -21.60
N GLY A 280 5.08 -0.48 -20.26
CA GLY A 280 4.18 -1.26 -19.40
C GLY A 280 2.95 -0.49 -18.91
N LEU A 281 2.91 0.84 -19.14
CA LEU A 281 2.00 1.74 -18.45
C LEU A 281 0.52 1.50 -18.83
N PHE A 282 0.26 1.21 -20.10
CA PHE A 282 -1.11 0.97 -20.60
C PHE A 282 -1.72 -0.33 -20.05
N TRP A 283 -0.91 -1.38 -19.89
CA TRP A 283 -1.35 -2.67 -19.38
C TRP A 283 -1.40 -2.73 -17.86
N LEU A 284 -0.74 -1.80 -17.18
CA LEU A 284 -0.63 -1.76 -15.71
C LEU A 284 -1.97 -1.90 -14.98
N PRO A 285 -3.08 -1.21 -15.35
CA PRO A 285 -4.33 -1.34 -14.62
C PRO A 285 -4.93 -2.75 -14.72
N LEU A 286 -4.76 -3.41 -15.86
CA LEU A 286 -5.18 -4.80 -16.03
C LEU A 286 -4.31 -5.74 -15.20
N GLN A 287 -2.99 -5.52 -15.16
CA GLN A 287 -2.08 -6.30 -14.33
C GLN A 287 -2.38 -6.13 -12.83
N VAL A 288 -2.67 -4.91 -12.40
CA VAL A 288 -3.14 -4.60 -11.03
C VAL A 288 -4.44 -5.34 -10.74
N LEU A 289 -5.40 -5.36 -11.67
CA LEU A 289 -6.68 -6.06 -11.49
C LEU A 289 -6.47 -7.57 -11.33
N VAL A 290 -5.65 -8.19 -12.17
CA VAL A 290 -5.33 -9.62 -12.12
C VAL A 290 -4.60 -9.95 -10.81
N GLY A 291 -3.52 -9.23 -10.50
CA GLY A 291 -2.75 -9.43 -9.27
C GLY A 291 -3.59 -9.25 -8.01
N ALA A 292 -4.39 -8.17 -7.94
CA ALA A 292 -5.30 -7.93 -6.84
C ALA A 292 -6.37 -9.02 -6.72
N THR A 293 -6.90 -9.54 -7.84
CA THR A 293 -7.87 -10.65 -7.83
C THR A 293 -7.25 -11.92 -7.29
N LEU A 294 -6.03 -12.26 -7.69
CA LEU A 294 -5.29 -13.42 -7.19
C LEU A 294 -5.06 -13.32 -5.69
N PHE A 295 -4.49 -12.20 -5.22
CA PHE A 295 -4.18 -12.00 -3.81
C PHE A 295 -5.44 -11.93 -2.94
N ILE A 296 -6.46 -11.15 -3.33
CA ILE A 296 -7.71 -11.06 -2.57
C ILE A 296 -8.43 -12.42 -2.57
N GLY A 297 -8.46 -13.12 -3.72
CA GLY A 297 -9.04 -14.46 -3.84
C GLY A 297 -8.38 -15.47 -2.90
N LEU A 298 -7.04 -15.53 -2.91
CA LEU A 298 -6.27 -16.38 -1.99
C LEU A 298 -6.54 -16.00 -0.52
N ALA A 299 -6.64 -14.71 -0.20
CA ALA A 299 -6.95 -14.28 1.16
C ALA A 299 -8.34 -14.75 1.61
N MET A 300 -9.33 -14.67 0.72
CA MET A 300 -10.71 -15.12 0.98
C MET A 300 -10.77 -16.64 1.19
N ILE A 301 -10.13 -17.41 0.31
CA ILE A 301 -10.16 -18.88 0.36
C ILE A 301 -9.41 -19.38 1.58
N CYS A 302 -8.15 -18.95 1.76
CA CYS A 302 -7.26 -19.54 2.74
C CYS A 302 -7.48 -19.02 4.17
N PHE A 303 -7.77 -17.73 4.35
CA PHE A 303 -7.89 -17.13 5.69
C PHE A 303 -9.33 -16.92 6.14
N GLN A 304 -10.25 -16.67 5.21
CA GLN A 304 -11.66 -16.46 5.57
C GLN A 304 -12.50 -17.73 5.43
N ARG A 305 -11.93 -18.78 4.82
CA ARG A 305 -12.63 -20.05 4.55
C ARG A 305 -13.99 -19.80 3.89
N CYS A 306 -14.04 -18.87 2.94
CA CYS A 306 -15.27 -18.41 2.32
C CYS A 306 -16.05 -19.53 1.62
N LEU A 307 -15.37 -20.63 1.25
CA LEU A 307 -15.99 -21.85 0.71
C LEU A 307 -16.99 -22.50 1.68
N TYR A 308 -16.85 -22.27 2.99
CA TYR A 308 -17.76 -22.79 4.01
C TYR A 308 -18.88 -21.80 4.37
N TRP A 309 -18.95 -20.64 3.72
CA TRP A 309 -19.97 -19.64 4.02
C TRP A 309 -21.32 -19.98 3.36
N PRO A 310 -22.44 -19.70 4.04
CA PRO A 310 -23.75 -19.82 3.42
C PRO A 310 -23.88 -18.86 2.23
N ARG A 311 -24.64 -19.26 1.19
CA ARG A 311 -24.80 -18.50 -0.06
C ARG A 311 -25.17 -17.03 0.16
N ALA A 312 -26.01 -16.74 1.17
CA ALA A 312 -26.40 -15.38 1.52
C ALA A 312 -25.20 -14.51 1.98
N GLN A 313 -24.28 -15.07 2.76
CA GLN A 313 -23.08 -14.37 3.24
C GLN A 313 -22.08 -14.12 2.10
N LEU A 314 -21.98 -15.06 1.14
CA LEU A 314 -21.18 -14.87 -0.08
C LEU A 314 -21.72 -13.72 -0.94
N ILE A 315 -23.03 -13.67 -1.18
CA ILE A 315 -23.67 -12.59 -1.95
C ILE A 315 -23.44 -11.24 -1.27
N VAL A 316 -23.60 -11.15 0.05
CA VAL A 316 -23.37 -9.90 0.79
C VAL A 316 -21.91 -9.44 0.72
N CYS A 317 -20.95 -10.38 0.68
CA CYS A 317 -19.53 -10.05 0.60
C CYS A 317 -19.09 -9.64 -0.82
N LEU A 318 -19.68 -10.29 -1.84
CA LEU A 318 -19.39 -10.02 -3.25
C LEU A 318 -20.07 -8.75 -3.76
N VAL A 319 -21.22 -8.38 -3.21
CA VAL A 319 -21.91 -7.13 -3.58
C VAL A 319 -21.32 -5.96 -2.79
N PRO A 320 -20.71 -4.96 -3.44
CA PRO A 320 -20.17 -3.80 -2.75
C PRO A 320 -21.24 -3.07 -1.91
N PRO A 321 -20.87 -2.54 -0.73
CA PRO A 321 -21.82 -1.85 0.15
C PRO A 321 -22.57 -0.69 -0.53
N PHE A 322 -21.88 0.08 -1.38
CA PHE A 322 -22.50 1.21 -2.07
C PHE A 322 -23.65 0.79 -3.01
N ILE A 323 -23.53 -0.36 -3.69
CA ILE A 323 -24.62 -0.91 -4.53
C ILE A 323 -25.79 -1.35 -3.64
N ARG A 324 -25.49 -1.97 -2.49
CA ARG A 324 -26.51 -2.38 -1.53
C ARG A 324 -27.26 -1.20 -0.93
N ASP A 325 -26.57 -0.10 -0.64
CA ASP A 325 -27.16 1.09 -0.04
C ASP A 325 -27.93 1.91 -1.08
N LEU A 326 -27.50 1.93 -2.35
CA LEU A 326 -28.30 2.44 -3.47
C LEU A 326 -29.63 1.69 -3.61
N ARG A 327 -29.60 0.35 -3.53
CA ARG A 327 -30.81 -0.49 -3.60
C ARG A 327 -31.78 -0.29 -2.44
N LYS A 328 -31.26 0.07 -1.25
CA LYS A 328 -32.09 0.41 -0.08
C LYS A 328 -32.71 1.80 -0.16
N ARG A 329 -32.12 2.73 -0.92
CA ARG A 329 -32.68 4.07 -1.13
C ARG A 329 -33.73 4.11 -2.24
N SER A 330 -33.77 3.09 -3.11
CA SER A 330 -34.75 2.94 -4.19
C SER A 330 -35.98 2.10 -3.82
N LEU A 331 -36.09 1.67 -2.56
CA LEU A 331 -37.22 0.93 -1.98
C LEU A 331 -37.85 1.80 -0.89
#